data_AF-A0A3B0PD56-F1
#
_entry.id   AF-A0A3B0PD56-F1
#
_cell.length_a   1.000
_cell.length_b   1.000
_cell.length_c   1.000
_cell.angle_alpha   90.00
_cell.angle_beta   90.00
_cell.angle_gamma   90.00
#
_symmetry.space_group_name_H-M   'P 1'
#
loop_
_entity.id
_entity.type
_entity.pdbx_description
1 polymer ?
#
loop_
_entity_poly.entity_id
_entity_poly.type
_entity_poly.pdbx_seq_one_letter_code
_entity_poly.pdbx_strand_id
1 'polypeptide(L)'
;MIELKMKKQLTKQQNEYYLREKLKTIKEELGDITNKEDDVESIRAKIKANPYPQHIKDRILTEINRYEATAPLSQEGNVIKTYLDW
;
A
#
# COMPACT_ATOMS: atom_id res chain seq x y z
N MET A 1 -10.05 -42.75 4.67
CA MET A 1 -9.54 -42.07 3.45
C MET A 1 -9.89 -40.58 3.39
N ILE A 2 -11.06 -40.14 3.86
CA ILE A 2 -11.51 -38.73 3.83
C ILE A 2 -10.74 -37.86 4.84
N GLU A 3 -10.50 -38.36 6.07
CA GLU A 3 -9.73 -37.63 7.11
C GLU A 3 -8.30 -37.29 6.69
N LEU A 4 -7.63 -38.17 5.94
CA LEU A 4 -6.28 -37.93 5.40
C LEU A 4 -6.25 -36.82 4.34
N LYS A 5 -7.31 -36.70 3.54
CA LYS A 5 -7.46 -35.60 2.56
C LYS A 5 -7.75 -34.28 3.27
N MET A 6 -8.63 -34.28 4.28
CA MET A 6 -8.90 -33.08 5.09
C MET A 6 -7.65 -32.61 5.82
N LYS A 7 -6.88 -33.51 6.46
CA LYS A 7 -5.59 -33.16 7.08
C LYS A 7 -4.61 -32.56 6.09
N LYS A 8 -4.45 -33.15 4.89
CA LYS A 8 -3.57 -32.59 3.85
C LYS A 8 -3.99 -31.19 3.38
N GLN A 9 -5.28 -30.94 3.21
CA GLN A 9 -5.80 -29.62 2.85
C GLN A 9 -5.58 -28.61 3.97
N LEU A 10 -5.82 -29.00 5.23
CA LEU A 10 -5.58 -28.17 6.41
C LEU A 10 -4.10 -27.77 6.52
N THR A 11 -3.19 -28.73 6.33
CA THR A 11 -1.74 -28.47 6.32
C THR A 11 -1.34 -27.52 5.19
N LYS A 12 -1.95 -27.64 4.00
CA LYS A 12 -1.69 -26.72 2.89
C LYS A 12 -2.16 -25.30 3.20
N GLN A 13 -3.34 -25.15 3.80
CA GLN A 13 -3.89 -23.85 4.18
C GLN A 13 -3.06 -23.18 5.29
N GLN A 14 -2.60 -23.96 6.28
CA GLN A 14 -1.66 -23.48 7.31
C GLN A 14 -0.32 -23.04 6.71
N ASN A 15 0.21 -23.80 5.74
CA ASN A 15 1.43 -23.42 5.03
C ASN A 15 1.25 -22.14 4.21
N GLU A 16 0.14 -21.98 3.49
CA GLU A 16 -0.17 -20.75 2.76
C GLU A 16 -0.32 -19.54 3.69
N TYR A 17 -0.99 -19.72 4.83
CA TYR A 17 -1.12 -18.68 5.86
C TYR A 17 0.26 -18.26 6.39
N TYR A 18 1.11 -19.24 6.72
CA TYR A 18 2.46 -19.00 7.22
C TYR A 18 3.37 -18.31 6.18
N LEU A 19 3.25 -18.67 4.90
CA LEU A 19 3.98 -18.00 3.82
C LEU A 19 3.51 -16.56 3.61
N ARG A 20 2.21 -16.27 3.77
CA ARG A 20 1.68 -14.90 3.70
C ARG A 20 2.17 -14.05 4.86
N GLU A 21 2.15 -14.57 6.08
CA GLU A 21 2.71 -13.89 7.26
C GLU A 21 4.20 -13.62 7.08
N LYS A 22 4.98 -14.59 6.59
CA LYS A 22 6.40 -14.36 6.25
C LYS A 22 6.59 -13.29 5.20
N LEU A 23 5.79 -13.29 4.13
CA LEU A 23 5.84 -12.24 3.11
C LEU A 23 5.50 -10.87 3.68
N LYS A 24 4.55 -10.80 4.62
CA LYS A 24 4.17 -9.57 5.31
C LYS A 24 5.32 -9.06 6.19
N THR A 25 5.92 -9.93 7.00
CA THR A 25 7.10 -9.58 7.81
C THR A 25 8.28 -9.17 6.94
N ILE A 26 8.54 -9.85 5.81
CA ILE A 26 9.58 -9.46 4.85
C ILE A 26 9.28 -8.08 4.25
N LYS A 27 8.03 -7.78 3.91
CA LYS A 27 7.61 -6.46 3.41
C LYS A 27 7.75 -5.36 4.48
N GLU A 28 7.50 -5.68 5.74
CA GLU A 28 7.67 -4.77 6.88
C GLU A 28 9.16 -4.56 7.20
N GLU A 29 9.98 -5.61 7.19
CA GLU A 29 11.44 -5.58 7.42
C GLU A 29 12.21 -4.92 6.26
N LEU A 30 11.74 -5.07 5.02
CA LEU A 30 12.28 -4.36 3.87
C LEU A 30 12.03 -2.84 3.95
N GLY A 31 11.15 -2.39 4.85
CA GLY A 31 10.87 -0.99 5.08
C GLY A 31 10.15 -0.36 3.89
N ASP A 32 8.90 0.03 4.11
CA ASP A 32 8.29 1.11 3.32
C ASP A 32 7.94 0.76 1.85
N ILE A 33 7.64 -0.50 1.55
CA ILE A 33 6.82 -0.80 0.36
C ILE A 33 5.34 -0.70 0.74
N THR A 34 4.94 0.46 1.26
CA THR A 34 3.54 0.86 1.11
C THR A 34 3.34 0.93 -0.40
N ASN A 35 2.45 0.09 -0.92
CA ASN A 35 2.24 0.07 -2.36
C ASN A 35 1.83 1.49 -2.75
N LYS A 36 2.41 2.01 -3.83
CA LYS A 36 2.19 3.38 -4.26
C LYS A 36 0.70 3.71 -4.41
N GLU A 37 -0.08 2.69 -4.78
CA GLU A 37 -1.54 2.73 -4.84
C GLU A 37 -2.20 2.94 -3.46
N ASP A 38 -1.71 2.27 -2.41
CA ASP A 38 -2.24 2.39 -1.05
C ASP A 38 -1.98 3.80 -0.48
N ASP A 39 -0.79 4.36 -0.74
CA ASP A 39 -0.45 5.74 -0.38
C ASP A 39 -1.40 6.73 -1.06
N VAL A 40 -1.61 6.56 -2.37
CA VAL A 40 -2.50 7.43 -3.15
C VAL A 40 -3.94 7.34 -2.66
N GLU A 41 -4.43 6.14 -2.37
CA GLU A 41 -5.79 5.94 -1.87
C GLU A 41 -5.99 6.59 -0.49
N SER A 42 -5.00 6.46 0.40
CA SER A 42 -5.00 7.11 1.71
C SER A 42 -5.07 8.64 1.59
N ILE A 43 -4.25 9.23 0.71
CA ILE A 43 -4.25 10.68 0.49
C ILE A 43 -5.58 11.14 -0.13
N ARG A 44 -6.12 10.41 -1.12
CA ARG A 44 -7.46 10.70 -1.69
C ARG A 44 -8.57 10.62 -0.64
N ALA A 45 -8.50 9.67 0.29
CA ALA A 45 -9.46 9.57 1.39
C ALA A 45 -9.38 10.77 2.33
N LYS A 46 -8.17 11.22 2.71
CA LYS A 46 -7.96 12.43 3.54
C LYS A 46 -8.55 13.68 2.88
N ILE A 47 -8.34 13.87 1.57
CA ILE A 47 -8.88 15.02 0.81
C ILE A 47 -10.41 15.03 0.78
N LYS A 48 -11.03 13.84 0.71
CA LYS A 48 -12.49 13.70 0.73
C LYS A 48 -13.08 13.92 2.12
N ALA A 49 -12.39 13.46 3.17
CA ALA A 49 -12.83 13.60 4.55
C ALA A 49 -12.73 15.04 5.06
N ASN A 50 -11.75 15.81 4.60
CA ASN A 50 -11.52 17.18 5.04
C ASN A 50 -12.08 18.23 4.05
N PRO A 51 -12.67 19.33 4.54
CA PRO A 51 -13.20 20.40 3.70
C PRO A 51 -12.07 21.31 3.19
N TYR A 52 -11.13 20.77 2.41
CA TYR A 52 -10.12 21.59 1.75
C TYR A 52 -10.76 22.50 0.68
N PRO A 53 -10.28 23.75 0.53
CA PRO A 53 -10.66 24.62 -0.60
C PRO A 53 -10.36 23.96 -1.95
N GLN A 54 -11.16 24.26 -2.97
CA GLN A 54 -11.03 23.63 -4.29
C GLN A 54 -9.62 23.75 -4.88
N HIS A 55 -9.00 24.92 -4.76
CA HIS A 55 -7.63 25.17 -5.25
C HIS A 55 -6.57 24.26 -4.58
N ILE A 56 -6.78 23.86 -3.32
CA ILE A 56 -5.89 22.93 -2.61
C ILE A 56 -6.14 21.51 -3.12
N LYS A 57 -7.40 21.11 -3.30
CA LYS A 57 -7.75 19.79 -3.84
C LYS A 57 -7.15 19.56 -5.22
N ASP A 58 -7.28 20.54 -6.11
CA ASP A 58 -6.77 20.46 -7.48
C ASP A 58 -5.23 20.35 -7.49
N ARG A 59 -4.55 21.08 -6.59
CA ARG A 59 -3.09 21.00 -6.42
C ARG A 59 -2.66 19.63 -5.91
N ILE A 60 -3.32 19.11 -4.88
CA ILE A 60 -3.01 17.79 -4.31
C ILE A 60 -3.24 16.68 -5.36
N LEU A 61 -4.32 16.76 -6.14
CA LEU A 61 -4.57 15.81 -7.24
C LEU A 61 -3.47 15.83 -8.30
N THR A 62 -2.95 17.02 -8.62
CA THR A 62 -1.85 17.17 -9.58
C THR A 62 -0.57 16.50 -9.05
N GLU A 63 -0.24 16.71 -7.78
CA GLU A 63 0.92 16.09 -7.15
C GLU A 63 0.76 14.58 -6.97
N ILE A 64 -0.46 14.08 -6.70
CA ILE A 64 -0.76 12.64 -6.69
C ILE A 64 -0.50 12.01 -8.06
N ASN A 65 -0.96 12.64 -9.15
CA ASN A 65 -0.72 12.13 -10.50
C ASN A 65 0.78 12.11 -10.83
N ARG A 66 1.51 13.12 -10.36
CA ARG A 66 2.97 13.18 -10.50
C ARG A 66 3.65 12.09 -9.66
N TYR A 67 3.18 11.85 -8.44
CA TYR A 67 3.60 10.72 -7.62
C TYR A 67 3.37 9.44 -8.40
N GLU A 68 2.15 9.13 -8.84
CA GLU A 68 1.77 7.95 -9.66
C GLU A 68 2.65 7.73 -10.90
N ALA A 69 3.18 8.79 -11.53
CA ALA A 69 4.09 8.68 -12.67
C ALA A 69 5.56 8.35 -12.31
N THR A 70 6.03 8.61 -11.08
CA THR A 70 7.43 8.34 -10.69
C THR A 70 7.75 6.86 -10.50
N ALA A 71 9.01 6.46 -10.54
CA ALA A 71 9.36 5.08 -10.24
C ALA A 71 9.06 4.78 -8.74
N PRO A 72 8.54 3.58 -8.39
CA PRO A 72 8.10 3.21 -7.03
C PRO A 72 9.16 3.32 -5.91
N LEU A 73 10.42 3.58 -6.26
CA LEU A 73 11.55 3.70 -5.34
C LEU A 73 12.45 4.90 -5.68
N SER A 74 11.92 5.87 -6.42
CA SER A 74 12.67 7.08 -6.76
C SER A 74 12.76 8.04 -5.58
N GLN A 75 13.91 8.69 -5.43
CA GLN A 75 14.10 9.80 -4.48
C GLN A 75 13.04 10.90 -4.69
N GLU A 76 12.65 11.15 -5.94
CA GLU A 76 11.61 12.11 -6.30
C GLU A 76 10.23 11.72 -5.76
N GLY A 77 9.86 10.43 -5.83
CA GLY A 77 8.63 9.92 -5.26
C GLY A 77 8.55 10.15 -3.75
N ASN A 78 9.63 9.88 -3.01
CA ASN A 78 9.69 10.09 -1.56
C ASN A 78 9.53 11.56 -1.16
N VAL A 79 10.09 12.49 -1.94
CA VAL A 79 9.92 13.93 -1.73
C VAL A 79 8.45 14.35 -1.94
N ILE A 80 7.81 13.84 -2.99
CA ILE A 80 6.39 14.13 -3.26
C ILE A 80 5.49 13.53 -2.16
N LYS A 81 5.75 12.29 -1.74
CA LYS A 81 5.02 11.65 -0.62
C LYS A 81 5.12 12.49 0.66
N THR A 82 6.32 12.94 1.01
CA THR A 82 6.55 13.79 2.18
C THR A 82 5.81 15.13 2.07
N TYR A 83 5.77 15.73 0.87
CA TYR A 83 5.00 16.95 0.62
C TYR A 83 3.49 16.75 0.74
N LEU A 84 2.98 15.57 0.34
CA LEU A 84 1.56 15.23 0.41
C LEU A 84 1.10 14.84 1.84
N ASP A 85 2.02 14.37 2.68
CA ASP A 85 1.75 14.01 4.07
C ASP A 85 1.85 15.19 5.07
N TRP A 86 2.50 16.29 4.69
CA TRP A 86 2.66 17.52 5.52
C TRP A 86 1.45 18.44 5.43
#